data_AF-A0A8H2XVB1-F1
#
_entry.id   AF-A0A8H2XVB1-F1
#
_cell.length_a   1.000
_cell.length_b   1.000
_cell.length_c   1.000
_cell.angle_alpha   90.00
_cell.angle_beta   90.00
_cell.angle_gamma   90.00
#
_symmetry.space_group_name_H-M   'P 1'
#
loop_
_entity.id
_entity.type
_entity.pdbx_description
1 polymer ?
#
loop_
_entity_poly.entity_id
_entity_poly.type
_entity_poly.pdbx_seq_one_letter_code
_entity_poly.pdbx_strand_id
1 'polypeptide(L)'
;MERFCSFVGGVVKSRRFPFENIARRIRDTAQLQIIRHLYGLHDKLIFLKPDTRLEDDSEANGIDTFPEYERALLHGRCAKKLKIHGTPLYNKICGYLVQSFGISVADARKAIPRSVTEWRRLKISQGGDSITAKGCQKIRSDARDSSFVRYALLVDRHARHRNVDSDFDPESQYGELRHIFALPLKPNSAGNNSDEKRVLLLAFIAEAPVLVEDTYEYRVVSYAKGALKSGEIVDAKTIQCLLGRVLDRDRYWIIDRSANCKATFPTFD
;
A
#
# COMPACT_ATOMS: atom_id res chain seq x y z
N MET A 1 -3.15 19.46 7.43
CA MET A 1 -2.42 20.10 8.55
C MET A 1 -0.93 19.81 8.50
N GLU A 2 -0.45 18.59 8.71
CA GLU A 2 1.01 18.35 8.80
C GLU A 2 1.85 18.61 7.52
N ARG A 3 1.31 18.48 6.29
CA ARG A 3 2.04 18.93 5.07
C ARG A 3 2.31 20.44 5.09
N PHE A 4 1.39 21.19 5.70
CA PHE A 4 1.56 22.60 5.97
C PHE A 4 2.59 22.81 7.09
N CYS A 5 2.56 21.99 8.15
CA CYS A 5 3.55 22.07 9.23
C CYS A 5 4.99 21.70 8.79
N SER A 6 5.18 20.72 7.91
CA SER A 6 6.49 20.37 7.36
C SER A 6 6.98 21.38 6.33
N PHE A 7 6.09 21.94 5.52
CA PHE A 7 6.37 23.14 4.72
C PHE A 7 6.82 24.31 5.60
N VAL A 8 6.09 24.60 6.67
CA VAL A 8 6.41 25.64 7.65
C VAL A 8 7.75 25.35 8.34
N GLY A 9 8.00 24.11 8.77
CA GLY A 9 9.24 23.71 9.43
C GLY A 9 10.48 23.86 8.55
N GLY A 10 10.40 23.49 7.26
CA GLY A 10 11.50 23.67 6.30
C GLY A 10 11.75 25.12 5.89
N VAL A 11 10.80 26.02 6.20
CA VAL A 11 10.84 27.44 5.85
C VAL A 11 11.43 28.31 6.96
N VAL A 12 11.47 27.85 8.22
CA VAL A 12 12.02 28.62 9.34
C VAL A 12 13.55 28.73 9.19
N LYS A 13 13.99 29.77 8.49
CA LYS A 13 15.42 30.10 8.30
C LYS A 13 15.99 30.97 9.41
N SER A 14 15.14 31.67 10.17
CA SER A 14 15.54 32.53 11.29
C SER A 14 15.04 31.97 12.62
N ARG A 15 15.98 31.71 13.54
CA ARG A 15 15.67 31.25 14.91
C ARG A 15 15.26 32.40 15.84
N ARG A 16 15.57 33.65 15.47
CA ARG A 16 15.29 34.86 16.27
C ARG A 16 13.86 35.36 16.07
N PHE A 17 13.31 35.24 14.85
CA PHE A 17 11.96 35.68 14.50
C PHE A 17 11.25 34.63 13.64
N PRO A 18 10.92 33.46 14.21
CA PRO A 18 10.38 32.33 13.45
C PRO A 18 9.00 32.63 12.85
N PHE A 19 8.08 33.23 13.61
CA PHE A 19 6.71 33.47 13.17
C PHE A 19 6.60 34.51 12.05
N GLU A 20 7.40 35.58 12.11
CA GLU A 20 7.41 36.60 11.05
C GLU A 20 7.95 36.04 9.74
N ASN A 21 8.98 35.18 9.82
CA ASN A 21 9.54 34.49 8.65
C ASN A 21 8.51 33.56 7.99
N ILE A 22 7.77 32.80 8.82
CA ILE A 22 6.68 31.94 8.36
C ILE A 22 5.58 32.76 7.69
N ALA A 23 5.10 33.82 8.34
CA ALA A 23 4.04 34.68 7.83
C ALA A 23 4.41 35.32 6.48
N ARG A 24 5.65 35.80 6.35
CA ARG A 24 6.18 36.35 5.10
C ARG A 24 6.20 35.30 4.00
N ARG A 25 6.70 34.10 4.26
CA ARG A 25 6.74 33.02 3.26
C ARG A 25 5.35 32.57 2.81
N ILE A 26 4.40 32.46 3.73
CA ILE A 26 3.01 32.11 3.40
C ILE A 26 2.44 33.17 2.46
N ARG A 27 2.63 34.45 2.79
CA ARG A 27 2.21 35.58 1.96
C ARG A 27 2.85 35.53 0.57
N ASP A 28 4.16 35.37 0.49
CA ASP A 28 4.89 35.32 -0.79
C ASP A 28 4.41 34.14 -1.64
N THR A 29 4.18 32.98 -1.03
CA THR A 29 3.70 31.77 -1.72
C THR A 29 2.27 31.98 -2.24
N ALA A 30 1.39 32.59 -1.45
CA ALA A 30 0.03 32.90 -1.85
C ALA A 30 0.00 33.92 -2.99
N GLN A 31 0.80 34.98 -2.92
CA GLN A 31 0.94 35.98 -3.98
C GLN A 31 1.42 35.35 -5.29
N LEU A 32 2.42 34.47 -5.21
CA LEU A 32 2.93 33.73 -6.35
C LEU A 32 1.90 32.76 -6.96
N GLN A 33 1.05 32.14 -6.13
CA GLN A 33 -0.08 31.33 -6.60
C GLN A 33 -1.14 32.17 -7.32
N ILE A 34 -1.46 33.35 -6.78
CA ILE A 34 -2.40 34.31 -7.40
C ILE A 34 -1.85 34.75 -8.76
N ILE A 35 -0.57 35.15 -8.84
CA ILE A 35 0.09 35.53 -10.10
C ILE A 35 0.05 34.36 -11.10
N ARG A 36 0.36 33.14 -10.65
CA ARG A 36 0.28 31.94 -11.50
C ARG A 36 -1.10 31.76 -12.09
N HIS A 37 -2.16 31.98 -11.31
CA HIS A 37 -3.53 31.83 -11.78
C HIS A 37 -3.93 32.97 -12.73
N LEU A 38 -3.65 34.22 -12.35
CA LEU A 38 -4.03 35.42 -13.09
C LEU A 38 -3.37 35.50 -14.46
N TYR A 39 -2.14 35.02 -14.59
CA TYR A 39 -1.38 35.01 -15.85
C TYR A 39 -1.33 33.65 -16.54
N GLY A 40 -2.11 32.66 -16.09
CA GLY A 40 -2.17 31.34 -16.72
C GLY A 40 -0.84 30.57 -16.73
N LEU A 41 0.09 30.86 -15.80
CA LEU A 41 1.48 30.34 -15.81
C LEU A 41 1.60 28.92 -15.25
N HIS A 42 0.60 28.06 -15.47
CA HIS A 42 0.51 26.75 -14.82
C HIS A 42 1.66 25.82 -15.19
N ASP A 43 2.21 26.01 -16.39
CA ASP A 43 3.30 25.20 -16.95
C ASP A 43 4.68 25.77 -16.66
N LYS A 44 4.76 27.05 -16.24
CA LYS A 44 6.02 27.77 -16.02
C LYS A 44 6.35 27.97 -14.54
N LEU A 45 5.33 28.09 -13.69
CA LEU A 45 5.48 28.33 -12.24
C LEU A 45 4.96 27.12 -11.45
N ILE A 46 5.88 26.22 -11.11
CA ILE A 46 5.60 25.05 -10.27
C ILE A 46 6.09 25.33 -8.85
N PHE A 47 5.17 25.64 -7.95
CA PHE A 47 5.49 25.80 -6.52
C PHE A 47 5.47 24.44 -5.84
N LEU A 48 6.45 24.20 -4.97
CA LEU A 48 6.57 22.99 -4.16
C LEU A 48 6.66 21.72 -5.01
N LYS A 49 7.80 21.52 -5.68
CA LYS A 49 8.22 20.14 -5.91
C LYS A 49 8.38 19.51 -4.52
N PRO A 50 7.68 18.42 -4.18
CA PRO A 50 8.14 17.59 -3.07
C PRO A 50 9.61 17.28 -3.36
N ASP A 51 10.43 17.31 -2.31
CA ASP A 51 11.87 17.16 -2.39
C ASP A 51 12.21 15.89 -3.18
N THR A 52 12.45 16.10 -4.48
CA THR A 52 12.75 15.08 -5.49
C THR A 52 14.23 14.69 -5.35
N ARG A 53 14.93 15.23 -4.35
CA ARG A 53 16.34 14.96 -4.07
C ARG A 53 16.60 13.65 -3.32
N LEU A 54 15.56 12.85 -3.07
CA LEU A 54 15.69 11.41 -2.84
C LEU A 54 15.31 10.58 -4.09
N GLU A 55 15.03 11.23 -5.21
CA GLU A 55 14.61 10.63 -6.48
C GLU A 55 15.66 10.82 -7.60
N ASP A 56 16.94 11.00 -7.24
CA ASP A 56 18.09 10.86 -8.15
C ASP A 56 18.39 9.37 -8.45
N ASP A 57 17.35 8.55 -8.65
CA ASP A 57 17.42 7.37 -9.52
C ASP A 57 16.91 7.84 -10.89
N SER A 58 17.77 8.57 -11.60
CA SER A 58 17.61 8.94 -13.00
C SER A 58 17.57 7.68 -13.87
N GLU A 59 16.41 7.01 -13.91
CA GLU A 59 15.97 6.03 -14.93
C GLU A 59 14.48 5.62 -14.79
N ALA A 60 13.72 6.07 -13.78
CA ALA A 60 12.42 5.47 -13.42
C ALA A 60 11.19 6.42 -13.45
N ASN A 61 11.01 7.22 -14.51
CA ASN A 61 9.73 7.91 -14.80
C ASN A 61 8.65 6.97 -15.39
N GLY A 62 8.84 5.65 -15.31
CA GLY A 62 7.87 4.65 -15.75
C GLY A 62 6.88 4.30 -14.65
N ILE A 63 5.63 4.73 -14.80
CA ILE A 63 4.52 4.11 -14.09
C ILE A 63 4.31 2.76 -14.76
N ASP A 64 4.52 1.68 -14.02
CA ASP A 64 4.20 0.35 -14.52
C ASP A 64 2.72 0.08 -14.26
N THR A 65 2.00 -0.31 -15.31
CA THR A 65 0.61 -0.78 -15.24
C THR A 65 0.50 -2.17 -15.81
N PHE A 66 -0.42 -2.97 -15.27
CA PHE A 66 -0.75 -4.28 -15.81
C PHE A 66 -2.21 -4.25 -16.27
N PRO A 67 -2.57 -4.81 -17.44
CA PRO A 67 -3.93 -4.77 -17.95
C PRO A 67 -4.96 -5.36 -16.98
N GLU A 68 -4.64 -6.47 -16.31
CA GLU A 68 -5.51 -7.05 -15.28
C GLU A 68 -5.68 -6.14 -14.05
N TYR A 69 -4.81 -5.14 -13.86
CA TYR A 69 -4.72 -4.29 -12.66
C TYR A 69 -4.81 -2.80 -13.00
N GLU A 70 -5.80 -2.38 -13.79
CA GLU A 70 -5.96 -0.99 -14.26
C GLU A 70 -5.94 0.06 -13.13
N ARG A 71 -6.38 -0.33 -11.92
CA ARG A 71 -6.40 0.56 -10.75
C ARG A 71 -5.07 0.65 -10.01
N ALA A 72 -4.13 -0.23 -10.27
CA ALA A 72 -2.84 -0.26 -9.59
C ALA A 72 -1.77 0.43 -10.45
N LEU A 73 -1.38 1.64 -10.04
CA LEU A 73 -0.25 2.36 -10.62
C LEU A 73 0.99 2.07 -9.77
N LEU A 74 2.00 1.42 -10.36
CA LEU A 74 3.20 1.01 -9.66
C LEU A 74 4.35 1.99 -9.90
N HIS A 75 5.01 2.38 -8.82
CA HIS A 75 6.08 3.38 -8.84
C HIS A 75 7.33 2.85 -8.15
N GLY A 76 8.50 3.34 -8.61
CA GLY A 76 9.78 3.05 -7.98
C GLY A 76 10.12 1.56 -8.05
N ARG A 77 10.25 1.04 -9.27
CA ARG A 77 10.70 -0.33 -9.52
C ARG A 77 12.05 -0.57 -8.83
N CYS A 78 12.15 -1.64 -8.04
CA CYS A 78 13.37 -1.96 -7.33
C CYS A 78 14.42 -2.56 -8.28
N ALA A 79 15.62 -1.97 -8.31
CA ALA A 79 16.73 -2.47 -9.13
C ALA A 79 17.11 -3.91 -8.77
N LYS A 80 17.13 -4.24 -7.48
CA LYS A 80 17.36 -5.60 -6.99
C LYS A 80 16.04 -6.37 -6.98
N LYS A 81 16.01 -7.52 -7.66
CA LYS A 81 14.87 -8.44 -7.63
C LYS A 81 14.70 -9.06 -6.24
N LEU A 82 13.46 -9.21 -5.81
CA LEU A 82 13.09 -9.88 -4.57
C LEU A 82 13.35 -11.39 -4.71
N LYS A 83 14.23 -11.94 -3.87
CA LYS A 83 14.50 -13.39 -3.85
C LYS A 83 13.35 -14.09 -3.12
N ILE A 84 12.72 -15.06 -3.77
CA ILE A 84 11.61 -15.81 -3.18
C ILE A 84 12.11 -17.12 -2.57
N HIS A 85 12.89 -17.90 -3.34
CA HIS A 85 13.31 -19.24 -2.92
C HIS A 85 14.19 -19.20 -1.67
N GLY A 86 13.92 -20.08 -0.71
CA GLY A 86 14.61 -20.12 0.59
C GLY A 86 14.16 -19.05 1.58
N THR A 87 13.10 -18.29 1.28
CA THR A 87 12.50 -17.33 2.21
C THR A 87 11.12 -17.82 2.70
N PRO A 88 10.63 -17.33 3.86
CA PRO A 88 9.26 -17.61 4.31
C PRO A 88 8.18 -17.23 3.29
N LEU A 89 8.48 -16.28 2.39
CA LEU A 89 7.57 -15.82 1.34
C LEU A 89 7.22 -16.95 0.36
N TYR A 90 8.15 -17.87 0.09
CA TYR A 90 7.95 -18.98 -0.84
C TYR A 90 6.74 -19.85 -0.46
N ASN A 91 6.64 -20.22 0.83
CA ASN A 91 5.56 -21.07 1.32
C ASN A 91 4.22 -20.33 1.28
N LYS A 92 4.22 -19.00 1.53
CA LYS A 92 3.00 -18.20 1.48
C LYS A 92 2.48 -18.01 0.06
N ILE A 93 3.37 -17.75 -0.91
CA ILE A 93 2.98 -17.70 -2.33
C ILE A 93 2.46 -19.06 -2.77
N CYS A 94 3.10 -20.15 -2.35
CA CYS A 94 2.62 -21.50 -2.64
C CYS A 94 1.21 -21.75 -2.08
N GLY A 95 0.96 -21.37 -0.82
CA GLY A 95 -0.36 -21.48 -0.20
C GLY A 95 -1.42 -20.66 -0.93
N TYR A 96 -1.10 -19.41 -1.28
CA TYR A 96 -1.96 -18.55 -2.09
C TYR A 96 -2.32 -19.19 -3.44
N LEU A 97 -1.33 -19.70 -4.19
CA LEU A 97 -1.60 -20.32 -5.49
C LEU A 97 -2.49 -21.56 -5.39
N VAL A 98 -2.28 -22.40 -4.37
CA VAL A 98 -3.11 -23.59 -4.13
C VAL A 98 -4.54 -23.19 -3.79
N GLN A 99 -4.72 -22.21 -2.91
CA GLN A 99 -6.04 -21.75 -2.48
C GLN A 99 -6.79 -21.02 -3.59
N SER A 100 -6.13 -20.13 -4.32
CA SER A 100 -6.78 -19.30 -5.35
C SER A 100 -7.03 -20.02 -6.67
N PHE A 101 -6.19 -20.99 -7.05
CA PHE A 101 -6.31 -21.69 -8.34
C PHE A 101 -6.71 -23.17 -8.22
N GLY A 102 -6.83 -23.71 -7.00
CA GLY A 102 -7.17 -25.12 -6.79
C GLY A 102 -6.14 -26.11 -7.34
N ILE A 103 -4.89 -25.66 -7.54
CA ILE A 103 -3.82 -26.48 -8.13
C ILE A 103 -3.05 -27.29 -7.08
N SER A 104 -2.34 -28.33 -7.51
CA SER A 104 -1.50 -29.13 -6.61
C SER A 104 -0.34 -28.30 -6.03
N VAL A 105 0.10 -28.65 -4.82
CA VAL A 105 1.28 -28.03 -4.18
C VAL A 105 2.54 -28.18 -5.05
N ALA A 106 2.69 -29.33 -5.72
CA ALA A 106 3.84 -29.58 -6.58
C ALA A 106 3.87 -28.62 -7.78
N ASP A 107 2.72 -28.35 -8.38
CA ASP A 107 2.63 -27.48 -9.55
C ASP A 107 2.72 -26.00 -9.16
N ALA A 108 2.12 -25.61 -8.03
CA ALA A 108 2.33 -24.28 -7.45
C ALA A 108 3.83 -23.99 -7.22
N ARG A 109 4.58 -24.95 -6.67
CA ARG A 109 6.03 -24.81 -6.44
C ARG A 109 6.83 -24.65 -7.74
N LYS A 110 6.43 -25.32 -8.81
CA LYS A 110 7.05 -25.20 -10.15
C LYS A 110 6.75 -23.85 -10.80
N ALA A 111 5.59 -23.27 -10.53
CA ALA A 111 5.18 -21.98 -11.07
C ALA A 111 5.99 -20.80 -10.47
N ILE A 112 6.46 -20.93 -9.21
CA ILE A 112 7.13 -19.84 -8.50
C ILE A 112 8.58 -19.63 -8.99
N PRO A 113 8.92 -18.47 -9.59
CA PRO A 113 10.27 -18.17 -10.02
C PRO A 113 11.22 -17.93 -8.82
N ARG A 114 12.54 -18.01 -9.07
CA ARG A 114 13.56 -17.77 -8.03
C ARG A 114 13.53 -16.36 -7.47
N SER A 115 13.21 -15.38 -8.32
CA SER A 115 13.15 -13.97 -7.97
C SER A 115 12.12 -13.22 -8.80
N VAL A 116 11.56 -12.15 -8.25
CA VAL A 116 10.52 -11.33 -8.90
C VAL A 116 10.88 -9.85 -8.89
N THR A 117 10.26 -9.10 -9.79
CA THR A 117 10.32 -7.63 -9.78
C THR A 117 9.40 -7.11 -8.68
N GLU A 118 9.90 -6.15 -7.90
CA GLU A 118 9.20 -5.52 -6.79
C GLU A 118 9.15 -4.01 -6.98
N TRP A 119 8.13 -3.34 -6.43
CA TRP A 119 7.97 -1.88 -6.47
C TRP A 119 7.96 -1.27 -5.07
N ARG A 120 8.44 -0.04 -4.97
CA ARG A 120 8.46 0.72 -3.70
C ARG A 120 7.08 1.22 -3.32
N ARG A 121 6.21 1.51 -4.30
CA ARG A 121 4.94 2.21 -4.05
C ARG A 121 3.82 1.74 -4.98
N LEU A 122 2.64 1.56 -4.40
CA LEU A 122 1.37 1.36 -5.06
C LEU A 122 0.57 2.66 -4.97
N LYS A 123 0.03 3.14 -6.08
CA LYS A 123 -0.95 4.22 -6.11
C LYS A 123 -2.24 3.68 -6.70
N ILE A 124 -3.33 3.77 -5.95
CA ILE A 124 -4.67 3.45 -6.44
C ILE A 124 -5.10 4.60 -7.37
N SER A 125 -5.55 4.28 -8.58
CA SER A 125 -5.94 5.26 -9.59
C SER A 125 -7.22 6.03 -9.19
N GLN A 126 -7.67 6.98 -10.03
CA GLN A 126 -8.89 7.76 -9.81
C GLN A 126 -8.92 8.58 -8.50
N GLY A 127 -7.76 9.10 -8.08
CA GLY A 127 -7.65 9.89 -6.85
C GLY A 127 -7.56 9.05 -5.58
N GLY A 128 -7.34 7.74 -5.71
CA GLY A 128 -7.09 6.83 -4.61
C GLY A 128 -5.78 7.09 -3.85
N ASP A 129 -5.57 6.28 -2.82
CA ASP A 129 -4.44 6.45 -1.91
C ASP A 129 -3.10 6.02 -2.52
N SER A 130 -2.02 6.56 -1.96
CA SER A 130 -0.65 6.15 -2.29
C SER A 130 0.00 5.46 -1.10
N ILE A 131 0.36 4.20 -1.32
CA ILE A 131 0.80 3.25 -0.30
C ILE A 131 2.25 2.85 -0.61
N THR A 132 3.08 2.79 0.42
CA THR A 132 4.50 2.50 0.27
C THR A 132 4.85 1.17 0.92
N ALA A 133 5.50 0.29 0.17
CA ALA A 133 5.93 -1.01 0.67
C ALA A 133 7.17 -0.86 1.58
N LYS A 134 7.04 -1.30 2.84
CA LYS A 134 8.08 -1.09 3.86
C LYS A 134 9.34 -1.93 3.64
N GLY A 135 9.22 -3.09 3.00
CA GLY A 135 10.34 -3.98 2.72
C GLY A 135 11.31 -3.43 1.68
N CYS A 136 10.86 -2.53 0.80
CA CYS A 136 11.67 -1.96 -0.28
C CYS A 136 12.55 -0.78 0.14
N GLN A 137 12.30 -0.19 1.32
CA GLN A 137 12.95 1.06 1.70
C GLN A 137 13.01 1.25 3.22
N LYS A 138 14.10 1.88 3.68
CA LYS A 138 14.18 2.34 5.07
C LYS A 138 13.33 3.59 5.20
N ILE A 139 12.21 3.47 5.92
CA ILE A 139 11.41 4.62 6.33
C ILE A 139 12.18 5.30 7.48
N ARG A 140 12.47 6.59 7.35
CA ARG A 140 13.09 7.37 8.44
C ARG A 140 12.16 7.40 9.64
N SER A 141 12.72 7.50 10.86
CA SER A 141 11.92 7.55 12.09
C SER A 141 10.99 8.76 12.19
N ASP A 142 11.33 9.85 11.52
CA ASP A 142 10.55 11.09 11.40
C ASP A 142 9.61 11.12 10.18
N ALA A 143 9.74 10.14 9.28
CA ALA A 143 8.88 10.04 8.11
C ALA A 143 7.57 9.36 8.46
N ARG A 144 6.50 9.77 7.76
CA ARG A 144 5.20 9.11 7.90
C ARG A 144 5.26 7.69 7.38
N ASP A 145 4.71 6.78 8.16
CA ASP A 145 4.57 5.38 7.78
C ASP A 145 3.29 5.16 6.96
N SER A 146 3.39 5.31 5.64
CA SER A 146 2.30 5.06 4.69
C SER A 146 2.28 3.62 4.17
N SER A 147 2.66 2.65 5.01
CA SER A 147 2.65 1.22 4.65
C SER A 147 1.43 0.46 5.16
N PHE A 148 0.63 1.05 6.05
CA PHE A 148 -0.53 0.35 6.60
C PHE A 148 -1.76 0.45 5.71
N VAL A 149 -2.43 -0.68 5.52
CA VAL A 149 -3.53 -0.82 4.58
C VAL A 149 -4.68 -1.60 5.20
N ARG A 150 -5.90 -1.29 4.72
CA ARG A 150 -7.06 -2.18 4.84
C ARG A 150 -7.17 -2.99 3.56
N TYR A 151 -7.45 -4.27 3.69
CA TYR A 151 -7.62 -5.19 2.56
C TYR A 151 -8.74 -6.18 2.86
N ALA A 152 -9.36 -6.72 1.81
CA ALA A 152 -10.45 -7.68 1.96
C ALA A 152 -9.93 -9.11 1.82
N LEU A 153 -10.33 -10.00 2.73
CA LEU A 153 -10.14 -11.44 2.62
C LEU A 153 -11.48 -12.15 2.66
N LEU A 154 -11.58 -13.26 1.94
CA LEU A 154 -12.69 -14.21 2.10
C LEU A 154 -12.42 -15.09 3.32
N VAL A 155 -13.25 -14.94 4.35
CA VAL A 155 -13.15 -15.68 5.60
C VAL A 155 -14.26 -16.71 5.65
N ASP A 156 -13.93 -17.96 5.97
CA ASP A 156 -14.92 -19.02 6.13
C ASP A 156 -15.67 -18.83 7.46
N ARG A 157 -16.97 -18.55 7.37
CA ARG A 157 -17.88 -18.43 8.53
C ARG A 157 -17.94 -19.73 9.33
N HIS A 158 -17.74 -20.85 8.67
CA HIS A 158 -17.76 -22.18 9.27
C HIS A 158 -16.35 -22.71 9.58
N ALA A 159 -15.31 -21.87 9.61
CA ALA A 159 -13.93 -22.28 9.89
C ALA A 159 -13.76 -23.11 11.19
N ARG A 160 -14.65 -22.94 12.17
CA ARG A 160 -14.66 -23.70 13.43
C ARG A 160 -15.40 -25.05 13.34
N HIS A 161 -16.20 -25.26 12.31
CA HIS A 161 -17.05 -26.43 12.09
C HIS A 161 -16.53 -27.27 10.93
N ARG A 162 -15.62 -28.21 11.22
CA ARG A 162 -14.90 -29.01 10.20
C ARG A 162 -15.76 -29.86 9.25
N ASN A 163 -17.02 -30.12 9.60
CA ASN A 163 -17.92 -31.00 8.84
C ASN A 163 -19.02 -30.25 8.09
N VAL A 164 -18.93 -28.92 8.03
CA VAL A 164 -19.86 -28.06 7.29
C VAL A 164 -19.12 -27.56 6.06
N ASP A 165 -19.83 -27.47 4.94
CA ASP A 165 -19.28 -26.87 3.73
C ASP A 165 -18.85 -25.43 4.01
N SER A 166 -17.71 -25.03 3.45
CA SER A 166 -17.17 -23.67 3.65
C SER A 166 -18.14 -22.63 3.08
N ASP A 167 -18.45 -21.61 3.89
CA ASP A 167 -19.23 -20.44 3.48
C ASP A 167 -18.35 -19.19 3.66
N PHE A 168 -17.93 -18.60 2.55
CA PHE A 168 -16.95 -17.52 2.54
C PHE A 168 -17.62 -16.14 2.51
N ASP A 169 -17.22 -15.28 3.43
CA ASP A 169 -17.68 -13.89 3.51
C ASP A 169 -16.51 -12.92 3.40
N PRO A 170 -16.58 -11.85 2.59
CA PRO A 170 -15.56 -10.82 2.56
C PRO A 170 -15.50 -10.05 3.89
N GLU A 171 -14.35 -10.13 4.57
CA GLU A 171 -14.06 -9.36 5.77
C GLU A 171 -12.88 -8.39 5.55
N SER A 172 -12.98 -7.20 6.17
CA SER A 172 -11.88 -6.24 6.20
C SER A 172 -10.82 -6.65 7.21
N GLN A 173 -9.60 -6.84 6.72
CA GLN A 173 -8.40 -7.06 7.49
C GLN A 173 -7.49 -5.83 7.45
N TYR A 174 -6.57 -5.76 8.42
CA TYR A 174 -5.70 -4.62 8.64
C TYR A 174 -4.26 -5.09 8.77
N GLY A 175 -3.32 -4.38 8.14
CA GLY A 175 -1.94 -4.82 8.17
C GLY A 175 -0.96 -3.87 7.52
N GLU A 176 0.31 -4.27 7.54
CA GLU A 176 1.43 -3.51 7.01
C GLU A 176 1.92 -4.10 5.69
N LEU A 177 1.85 -3.34 4.61
CA LEU A 177 2.38 -3.71 3.31
C LEU A 177 3.91 -3.82 3.38
N ARG A 178 4.41 -5.05 3.31
CA ARG A 178 5.84 -5.36 3.32
C ARG A 178 6.41 -5.38 1.92
N HIS A 179 5.77 -6.09 1.00
CA HIS A 179 6.26 -6.26 -0.37
C HIS A 179 5.11 -6.15 -1.37
N ILE A 180 5.37 -5.57 -2.55
CA ILE A 180 4.46 -5.62 -3.70
C ILE A 180 5.24 -5.99 -4.95
N PHE A 181 4.89 -7.11 -5.56
CA PHE A 181 5.68 -7.72 -6.62
C PHE A 181 4.82 -8.44 -7.65
N ALA A 182 5.41 -8.65 -8.83
CA ALA A 182 4.75 -9.28 -9.97
C ALA A 182 5.25 -10.71 -10.07
N LEU A 183 4.32 -11.65 -9.99
CA LEU A 183 4.56 -13.07 -10.18
C LEU A 183 4.15 -13.46 -11.61
N PRO A 184 5.11 -13.64 -12.53
CA PRO A 184 4.81 -14.12 -13.88
C PRO A 184 4.45 -15.61 -13.85
N LEU A 185 3.31 -15.96 -14.42
CA LEU A 185 2.89 -17.33 -14.67
C LEU A 185 3.16 -17.70 -16.13
N LYS A 186 3.64 -18.91 -16.35
CA LYS A 186 3.91 -19.41 -17.71
C LYS A 186 2.59 -19.71 -18.42
N PRO A 187 2.53 -19.55 -19.76
CA PRO A 187 1.40 -20.07 -20.55
C PRO A 187 1.23 -21.57 -20.33
N ASN A 188 -0.02 -22.06 -20.45
CA ASN A 188 -0.35 -23.48 -20.38
C ASN A 188 0.28 -24.20 -19.18
N SER A 189 0.25 -23.55 -18.02
CA SER A 189 0.81 -24.08 -16.77
C SER A 189 -0.25 -24.04 -15.67
N ALA A 190 -0.05 -24.81 -14.61
CA ALA A 190 -0.99 -24.84 -13.49
C ALA A 190 -1.20 -23.42 -12.92
N GLY A 191 -2.45 -22.95 -12.92
CA GLY A 191 -2.83 -21.58 -12.53
C GLY A 191 -2.89 -20.58 -13.69
N ASN A 192 -2.51 -20.98 -14.91
CA ASN A 192 -2.69 -20.21 -16.13
C ASN A 192 -2.99 -21.14 -17.33
N ASN A 193 -4.28 -21.36 -17.59
CA ASN A 193 -4.77 -22.18 -18.71
C ASN A 193 -4.81 -21.42 -20.05
N SER A 194 -4.32 -20.19 -20.09
CA SER A 194 -4.23 -19.38 -21.31
C SER A 194 -2.91 -19.63 -22.05
N ASP A 195 -2.96 -19.47 -23.37
CA ASP A 195 -1.78 -19.42 -24.25
C ASP A 195 -0.94 -18.14 -24.03
N GLU A 196 -1.49 -17.15 -23.33
CA GLU A 196 -0.79 -15.91 -23.02
C GLU A 196 -0.08 -15.94 -21.67
N LYS A 197 0.96 -15.11 -21.55
CA LYS A 197 1.66 -14.90 -20.28
C LYS A 197 0.76 -14.10 -19.35
N ARG A 198 0.50 -14.66 -18.18
CA ARG A 198 -0.25 -13.99 -17.11
C ARG A 198 0.70 -13.44 -16.05
N VAL A 199 0.38 -12.27 -15.50
CA VAL A 199 1.12 -11.69 -14.38
C VAL A 199 0.17 -11.46 -13.22
N LEU A 200 0.47 -12.05 -12.07
CA LEU A 200 -0.24 -11.76 -10.83
C LEU A 200 0.50 -10.67 -10.06
N LEU A 201 -0.18 -9.56 -9.76
CA LEU A 201 0.35 -8.54 -8.87
C LEU A 201 -0.04 -8.89 -7.43
N LEU A 202 0.96 -9.33 -6.66
CA LEU A 202 0.77 -9.84 -5.30
C LEU A 202 1.36 -8.87 -4.28
N ALA A 203 0.70 -8.81 -3.13
CA ALA A 203 1.14 -8.04 -1.98
C ALA A 203 1.38 -8.99 -0.80
N PHE A 204 2.51 -8.81 -0.12
CA PHE A 204 2.75 -9.42 1.18
C PHE A 204 2.42 -8.42 2.27
N ILE A 205 1.44 -8.74 3.11
CA ILE A 205 0.96 -7.87 4.17
C ILE A 205 1.17 -8.57 5.51
N ALA A 206 1.89 -7.93 6.43
CA ALA A 206 2.00 -8.40 7.81
C ALA A 206 0.72 -8.04 8.56
N GLU A 207 -0.04 -9.04 9.01
CA GLU A 207 -1.32 -8.86 9.69
C GLU A 207 -1.14 -8.07 11.01
N ALA A 208 -2.00 -7.08 11.20
CA ALA A 208 -2.18 -6.41 12.49
C ALA A 208 -3.39 -7.04 13.20
N PRO A 209 -3.20 -7.71 14.36
CA PRO A 209 -4.31 -8.28 15.11
C PRO A 209 -5.12 -7.17 15.77
N VAL A 210 -6.14 -6.71 15.07
CA VAL A 210 -6.97 -5.60 15.53
C VAL A 210 -7.98 -6.04 16.56
N LEU A 211 -8.17 -5.17 17.55
CA LEU A 211 -9.28 -5.17 18.47
C LEU A 211 -10.25 -4.07 18.02
N VAL A 212 -11.50 -4.48 17.81
CA VAL A 212 -12.60 -3.58 17.46
C VAL A 212 -13.44 -3.37 18.71
N GLU A 213 -13.57 -2.12 19.14
CA GLU A 213 -14.39 -1.70 20.27
C GLU A 213 -15.57 -0.88 19.72
N ASP A 214 -16.78 -1.42 19.86
CA ASP A 214 -18.04 -0.77 19.47
C ASP A 214 -18.74 -0.09 20.66
N THR A 215 -18.02 0.09 21.78
CA THR A 215 -18.57 0.62 23.04
C THR A 215 -18.75 2.15 23.03
N TYR A 216 -18.12 2.82 22.08
CA TYR A 216 -18.21 4.27 21.91
C TYR A 216 -19.26 4.61 20.84
N GLU A 217 -19.64 5.89 20.75
CA GLU A 217 -20.51 6.40 19.67
C GLU A 217 -19.93 6.11 18.26
N TYR A 218 -18.63 5.82 18.19
CA TYR A 218 -17.91 5.50 16.96
C TYR A 218 -17.15 4.19 17.12
N ARG A 219 -17.08 3.40 16.04
CA ARG A 219 -16.25 2.19 15.96
C ARG A 219 -14.78 2.57 16.11
N VAL A 220 -14.11 1.99 17.10
CA VAL A 220 -12.68 2.21 17.33
C VAL A 220 -11.91 0.93 17.01
N VAL A 221 -10.86 1.06 16.21
CA VAL A 221 -9.99 -0.06 15.81
C VAL A 221 -8.58 0.20 16.30
N SER A 222 -7.99 -0.77 16.99
CA SER A 222 -6.65 -0.62 17.57
C SER A 222 -5.88 -1.94 17.61
N TYR A 223 -4.56 -1.88 17.79
CA TYR A 223 -3.74 -3.07 18.05
C TYR A 223 -2.51 -2.71 18.91
N ALA A 224 -1.96 -3.70 19.62
CA ALA A 224 -0.80 -3.49 20.48
C ALA A 224 0.49 -3.23 19.66
N LYS A 225 1.32 -2.32 20.13
CA LYS A 225 2.63 -2.04 19.51
C LYS A 225 3.49 -3.30 19.50
N GLY A 226 4.07 -3.62 18.35
CA GLY A 226 4.91 -4.80 18.17
C GLY A 226 4.14 -6.11 17.98
N ALA A 227 2.80 -6.08 17.92
CA ALA A 227 1.98 -7.29 17.76
C ALA A 227 1.74 -7.72 16.31
N LEU A 228 2.48 -7.17 15.33
CA LEU A 228 2.34 -7.60 13.94
C LEU A 228 2.70 -9.08 13.80
N LYS A 229 1.84 -9.82 13.12
CA LYS A 229 2.03 -11.25 12.86
C LYS A 229 2.73 -11.47 11.52
N SER A 230 3.00 -12.73 11.22
CA SER A 230 3.62 -13.15 9.96
C SER A 230 2.86 -12.64 8.74
N GLY A 231 1.51 -12.64 8.79
CA GLY A 231 0.65 -12.15 7.70
C GLY A 231 0.55 -13.07 6.49
N GLU A 232 0.07 -12.56 5.36
CA GLU A 232 -0.38 -13.36 4.22
C GLU A 232 -0.06 -12.71 2.87
N ILE A 233 -0.19 -13.52 1.81
CA ILE A 233 -0.09 -13.08 0.42
C ILE A 233 -1.48 -12.88 -0.11
N VAL A 234 -1.71 -11.71 -0.69
CA VAL A 234 -3.00 -11.32 -1.27
C VAL A 234 -2.80 -10.78 -2.68
N ASP A 235 -3.84 -10.86 -3.49
CA ASP A 235 -3.88 -10.10 -4.74
C ASP A 235 -3.92 -8.60 -4.44
N ALA A 236 -3.13 -7.79 -5.13
CA ALA A 236 -3.06 -6.35 -4.89
C ALA A 236 -4.41 -5.62 -5.09
N LYS A 237 -5.36 -6.19 -5.83
CA LYS A 237 -6.73 -5.66 -5.96
C LYS A 237 -7.52 -5.68 -4.67
N THR A 238 -7.16 -6.56 -3.73
CA THR A 238 -7.84 -6.67 -2.42
C THR A 238 -7.52 -5.49 -1.51
N ILE A 239 -6.45 -4.74 -1.79
CA ILE A 239 -6.07 -3.55 -1.03
C ILE A 239 -7.07 -2.44 -1.29
N GLN A 240 -7.76 -2.00 -0.25
CA GLN A 240 -8.85 -1.04 -0.34
C GLN A 240 -8.34 0.40 -0.18
N CYS A 241 -7.54 0.66 0.86
CA CYS A 241 -7.12 2.01 1.20
C CYS A 241 -5.85 2.06 2.05
N LEU A 242 -5.28 3.26 2.16
CA LEU A 242 -4.24 3.59 3.12
C LEU A 242 -4.85 3.95 4.48
N LEU A 243 -4.24 3.45 5.53
CA LEU A 243 -4.64 3.72 6.91
C LEU A 243 -3.71 4.73 7.59
N GLY A 244 -4.32 5.64 8.35
CA GLY A 244 -3.62 6.42 9.35
C GLY A 244 -3.45 5.61 10.63
N ARG A 245 -2.40 5.89 11.40
CA ARG A 245 -2.22 5.33 12.74
C ARG A 245 -1.67 6.36 13.70
N VAL A 246 -2.11 6.31 14.95
CA VAL A 246 -1.61 7.14 16.04
C VAL A 246 -1.16 6.23 17.17
N LEU A 247 0.09 6.40 17.62
CA LEU A 247 0.61 5.66 18.77
C LEU A 247 0.22 6.41 20.05
N ASP A 248 -0.45 5.72 20.96
CA ASP A 248 -0.73 6.20 22.31
C ASP A 248 -0.66 5.02 23.30
N ARG A 249 0.05 5.20 24.42
CA ARG A 249 0.20 4.19 25.50
C ARG A 249 0.45 2.76 25.00
N ASP A 250 1.47 2.59 24.15
CA ASP A 250 1.87 1.32 23.52
C ASP A 250 0.79 0.61 22.69
N ARG A 251 -0.21 1.37 22.24
CA ARG A 251 -1.26 0.92 21.34
C ARG A 251 -1.31 1.81 20.11
N TYR A 252 -1.45 1.21 18.94
CA TYR A 252 -1.76 1.95 17.73
C TYR A 252 -3.28 2.02 17.56
N TRP A 253 -3.80 3.24 17.49
CA TRP A 253 -5.15 3.53 17.07
C TRP A 253 -5.18 3.70 15.56
N ILE A 254 -6.09 3.00 14.88
CA ILE A 254 -6.23 3.04 13.42
C ILE A 254 -7.24 4.13 13.05
N ILE A 255 -6.83 4.98 12.12
CA ILE A 255 -7.68 5.99 11.50
C ILE A 255 -7.97 5.53 10.07
N ASP A 256 -9.15 4.94 9.89
CA ASP A 256 -9.66 4.54 8.59
C ASP A 256 -10.67 5.59 8.09
N ARG A 257 -10.23 6.43 7.14
CA ARG A 257 -11.07 7.46 6.53
C ARG A 257 -12.13 6.90 5.57
N SER A 258 -12.06 5.60 5.29
CA SER A 258 -12.91 4.88 4.35
C SER A 258 -13.78 3.81 5.01
N ALA A 259 -13.81 3.77 6.35
CA ALA A 259 -14.59 2.79 7.11
C ALA A 259 -16.09 2.84 6.77
N ASN A 260 -16.62 4.03 6.47
CA ASN A 260 -18.01 4.24 6.06
C ASN A 260 -18.20 4.22 4.54
N CYS A 261 -17.11 4.14 3.77
CA CYS A 261 -17.18 4.01 2.32
C CYS A 261 -17.42 2.53 1.97
N LYS A 262 -18.69 2.16 1.79
CA LYS A 262 -19.06 0.90 1.11
C LYS A 262 -18.68 0.91 -0.39
N ALA A 263 -18.47 2.09 -0.95
CA ALA A 263 -18.12 2.26 -2.36
C ALA A 263 -16.61 2.21 -2.54
N THR A 264 -16.01 1.02 -2.65
CA THR A 264 -14.89 0.81 -3.57
C THR A 264 -14.65 -0.69 -3.82
N PHE A 265 -15.08 -1.14 -5.01
CA PHE A 265 -14.54 -2.25 -5.83
C PHE A 265 -15.36 -3.55 -5.91
N PRO A 266 -15.20 -4.30 -7.03
CA PRO A 266 -16.26 -5.03 -7.71
C PRO A 266 -16.72 -6.24 -6.89
N THR A 267 -18.00 -6.56 -7.02
CA THR A 267 -18.50 -7.91 -6.76
C THR A 267 -17.69 -8.88 -7.63
N PHE A 268 -17.06 -9.84 -6.97
CA PHE A 268 -16.44 -10.98 -7.64
C PHE A 268 -17.57 -11.97 -7.90
N ASP A 269 -18.16 -11.87 -9.09
CA ASP A 269 -18.93 -12.97 -9.68
C ASP A 269 -17.97 -13.92 -10.41
#